data_AF-A0A436EVL4-F1
#
_entry.id   AF-A0A436EVL4-F1
#
_cell.length_a   1.000
_cell.length_b   1.000
_cell.length_c   1.000
_cell.angle_alpha   90.00
_cell.angle_beta   90.00
_cell.angle_gamma   90.00
#
_symmetry.space_group_name_H-M   'P 1'
#
loop_
_entity.id
_entity.type
_entity.pdbx_description
1 polymer ?
#
loop_
_entity_poly.entity_id
_entity_poly.type
_entity_poly.pdbx_seq_one_letter_code
_entity_poly.pdbx_strand_id
1 'polypeptide(L)'
;MTPSAASQPPQPRDLVGYGPNPPFVTWPGGVKLAINLVLNYEEGSEYSWLEDGRNDNWGEYNLTSSPPVRDLGTETHFEYGSRAGVWRLARLFDRYDIPITISACAVALERNPPFVEWMKTRRHDLLGHGLRWIDYTTMERSEEKRQLHEAVGLYETLLGRRPLGWNCRSLPSVNTRDLLVEEGSFLYHSDPCNDDLPYFLDHRGTEILVVPYSKTLNDSRYLVAPGYSKPRDFAEDCRSAIDYMLGEADETGGRMLTIGIHARW
;
A
#
# COMPACT_ATOMS: atom_id res chain seq x y z
N MET A 1 8.59 27.02 -0.72
CA MET A 1 7.86 27.58 -1.89
C MET A 1 7.01 26.46 -2.44
N THR A 2 5.69 26.58 -2.39
CA THR A 2 4.78 25.64 -3.06
C THR A 2 5.07 25.69 -4.56
N PRO A 3 5.32 24.56 -5.24
CA PRO A 3 5.49 24.57 -6.69
C PRO A 3 4.27 25.23 -7.33
N SER A 4 4.49 26.18 -8.22
CA SER A 4 3.42 26.72 -9.06
C SER A 4 2.79 25.56 -9.84
N ALA A 5 1.45 25.49 -9.88
CA ALA A 5 0.70 24.49 -10.65
C ALA A 5 1.14 24.41 -12.13
N ALA A 6 1.77 25.47 -12.66
CA ALA A 6 2.31 25.53 -14.01
C ALA A 6 3.62 24.73 -14.24
N SER A 7 4.18 24.08 -13.21
CA SER A 7 5.44 23.32 -13.30
C SER A 7 5.29 21.80 -13.22
N GLN A 8 4.08 21.28 -13.01
CA GLN A 8 3.86 19.84 -12.89
C GLN A 8 3.73 19.20 -14.27
N PRO A 9 4.36 18.02 -14.51
CA PRO A 9 4.23 17.32 -15.78
C PRO A 9 2.75 16.96 -16.01
N PRO A 10 2.21 17.15 -17.23
CA PRO A 10 0.84 16.78 -17.53
C PRO A 10 0.66 15.27 -17.37
N GLN A 11 -0.19 14.86 -16.43
CA GLN A 11 -0.68 13.50 -16.33
C GLN A 11 -2.17 13.50 -16.65
N PRO A 12 -2.57 13.10 -17.89
CA PRO A 12 -3.97 13.10 -18.27
C PRO A 12 -4.75 12.13 -17.38
N ARG A 13 -5.96 12.53 -17.02
CA ARG A 13 -6.89 11.68 -16.26
C ARG A 13 -7.77 10.95 -17.24
N ASP A 14 -7.76 9.62 -17.16
CA ASP A 14 -8.79 8.81 -17.78
C ASP A 14 -10.00 8.74 -16.85
N LEU A 15 -11.12 9.33 -17.27
CA LEU A 15 -12.38 9.30 -16.54
C LEU A 15 -13.35 8.25 -17.08
N VAL A 16 -12.99 7.60 -18.19
CA VAL A 16 -13.82 6.60 -18.86
C VAL A 16 -13.41 5.21 -18.41
N GLY A 17 -12.12 4.92 -18.38
CA GLY A 17 -11.61 3.56 -18.12
C GLY A 17 -12.23 2.57 -19.09
N TYR A 18 -12.72 1.44 -18.57
CA TYR A 18 -13.44 0.47 -19.39
C TYR A 18 -14.88 0.88 -19.76
N GLY A 19 -15.43 1.92 -19.14
CA GLY A 19 -16.81 2.35 -19.35
C GLY A 19 -17.84 1.26 -19.01
N PRO A 20 -19.01 1.22 -19.68
CA PRO A 20 -20.09 0.30 -19.34
C PRO A 20 -19.81 -1.16 -19.73
N ASN A 21 -18.73 -1.45 -20.46
CA ASN A 21 -18.42 -2.79 -20.98
C ASN A 21 -17.00 -3.21 -20.56
N PRO A 22 -16.76 -3.51 -19.27
CA PRO A 22 -15.48 -4.03 -18.81
C PRO A 22 -15.11 -5.35 -19.48
N PRO A 23 -13.81 -5.66 -19.63
CA PRO A 23 -13.37 -6.95 -20.13
C PRO A 23 -13.96 -8.10 -19.31
N PHE A 24 -14.47 -9.11 -19.99
CA PHE A 24 -14.96 -10.32 -19.33
C PHE A 24 -13.76 -11.21 -18.95
N VAL A 25 -13.27 -11.05 -17.71
CA VAL A 25 -12.12 -11.80 -17.20
C VAL A 25 -12.56 -13.15 -16.65
N THR A 26 -11.80 -14.21 -16.91
CA THR A 26 -11.93 -15.50 -16.22
C THR A 26 -10.63 -15.77 -15.48
N TRP A 27 -10.66 -15.72 -14.16
CA TRP A 27 -9.47 -16.01 -13.35
C TRP A 27 -9.11 -17.51 -13.42
N PRO A 28 -7.84 -17.88 -13.12
CA PRO A 28 -7.43 -19.27 -13.08
C PRO A 28 -8.38 -20.15 -12.27
N GLY A 29 -8.76 -21.30 -12.82
CA GLY A 29 -9.71 -22.22 -12.18
C GLY A 29 -11.17 -21.78 -12.23
N GLY A 30 -11.53 -20.75 -13.00
CA GLY A 30 -12.90 -20.25 -13.09
C GLY A 30 -13.34 -19.46 -11.85
N VAL A 31 -12.39 -18.96 -11.07
CA VAL A 31 -12.66 -18.12 -9.91
C VAL A 31 -13.35 -16.83 -10.36
N LYS A 32 -14.41 -16.44 -9.64
CA LYS A 32 -15.19 -15.23 -9.93
C LYS A 32 -14.60 -13.98 -9.28
N LEU A 33 -13.87 -14.12 -8.18
CA LEU A 33 -13.32 -13.01 -7.43
C LEU A 33 -11.91 -13.32 -6.94
N ALA A 34 -10.94 -12.51 -7.35
CA ALA A 34 -9.57 -12.55 -6.86
C ALA A 34 -9.42 -11.57 -5.67
N ILE A 35 -8.97 -12.04 -4.51
CA ILE A 35 -8.73 -11.18 -3.35
C ILE A 35 -7.23 -10.95 -3.19
N ASN A 36 -6.80 -9.68 -3.26
CA ASN A 36 -5.46 -9.25 -2.91
C ASN A 36 -5.47 -8.74 -1.46
N LEU A 37 -5.10 -9.60 -0.51
CA LEU A 37 -4.98 -9.23 0.90
C LEU A 37 -3.60 -8.59 1.13
N VAL A 38 -3.59 -7.30 1.49
CA VAL A 38 -2.37 -6.49 1.62
C VAL A 38 -2.11 -6.15 3.08
N LEU A 39 -1.01 -6.67 3.63
CA LEU A 39 -0.50 -6.28 4.94
C LEU A 39 0.50 -5.12 4.76
N ASN A 40 0.14 -3.95 5.27
CA ASN A 40 1.04 -2.81 5.36
C ASN A 40 1.97 -2.98 6.56
N TYR A 41 3.27 -2.85 6.32
CA TYR A 41 4.32 -2.96 7.32
C TYR A 41 5.23 -1.72 7.26
N GLU A 42 4.94 -0.78 8.15
CA GLU A 42 5.40 0.61 8.10
C GLU A 42 6.15 0.99 9.39
N GLU A 43 5.95 0.18 10.42
CA GLU A 43 6.37 0.40 11.79
C GLU A 43 7.89 0.51 11.96
N GLY A 44 8.32 1.63 12.54
CA GLY A 44 9.71 2.02 12.66
C GLY A 44 10.21 2.84 11.47
N SER A 45 9.36 3.24 10.53
CA SER A 45 9.75 4.08 9.39
C SER A 45 8.88 5.32 9.19
N GLU A 46 7.85 5.49 10.02
CA GLU A 46 7.01 6.68 10.12
C GLU A 46 7.81 7.94 10.54
N TYR A 47 7.15 9.10 10.52
CA TYR A 47 7.77 10.31 11.04
C TYR A 47 8.00 10.19 12.54
N SER A 48 9.22 10.49 12.99
CA SER A 48 9.56 10.56 14.41
C SER A 48 10.20 11.89 14.75
N TRP A 49 9.94 12.40 15.96
CA TRP A 49 10.54 13.66 16.39
C TRP A 49 12.08 13.62 16.36
N LEU A 50 12.67 12.47 16.74
CA LEU A 50 14.12 12.31 16.84
C LEU A 50 14.82 12.30 15.47
N GLU A 51 14.17 11.76 14.44
CA GLU A 51 14.77 11.65 13.10
C GLU A 51 14.36 12.83 12.20
N ASP A 52 13.13 13.35 12.35
CA ASP A 52 12.52 14.27 11.38
C ASP A 52 12.14 15.64 11.96
N GLY A 53 12.24 15.83 13.28
CA GLY A 53 11.76 17.04 13.94
C GLY A 53 10.24 17.23 13.86
N ARG A 54 9.48 16.15 13.64
CA ARG A 54 8.01 16.11 13.65
C ARG A 54 7.51 14.71 14.01
N ASN A 55 6.36 14.61 14.67
CA ASN A 55 5.72 13.32 14.95
C ASN A 55 4.81 12.91 13.79
N ASP A 56 4.58 11.60 13.67
CA ASP A 56 3.47 11.08 12.88
C ASP A 56 2.11 11.32 13.58
N ASN A 57 1.01 11.18 12.84
CA ASN A 57 -0.35 11.35 13.34
C ASN A 57 -1.25 10.13 13.09
N TRP A 58 -0.69 9.02 12.60
CA TRP A 58 -1.40 7.76 12.44
C TRP A 58 -1.34 6.86 13.69
N GLY A 59 -1.36 7.52 14.87
CA GLY A 59 -1.48 6.89 16.18
C GLY A 59 -2.93 6.47 16.49
N GLU A 60 -3.21 5.88 17.67
CA GLU A 60 -4.59 5.53 18.07
C GLU A 60 -5.49 6.77 18.17
N TYR A 61 -4.87 7.91 18.52
CA TYR A 61 -5.47 9.23 18.39
C TYR A 61 -4.93 9.89 17.14
N ASN A 62 -5.82 10.27 16.21
CA ASN A 62 -5.47 11.11 15.07
C ASN A 62 -5.33 12.57 15.49
N LEU A 63 -4.39 12.83 16.40
CA LEU A 63 -4.06 14.14 16.94
C LEU A 63 -2.57 14.35 16.78
N THR A 64 -2.19 15.41 16.09
CA THR A 64 -0.78 15.85 16.10
C THR A 64 -0.48 16.50 17.44
N SER A 65 0.49 15.96 18.19
CA SER A 65 1.10 16.73 19.27
C SER A 65 1.79 17.97 18.69
N SER A 66 1.73 19.09 19.40
CA SER A 66 2.40 20.32 18.95
C SER A 66 3.92 20.19 19.14
N PRO A 67 4.73 20.46 18.11
CA PRO A 67 6.17 20.64 18.28
C PRO A 67 6.46 21.63 19.43
N PRO A 68 7.49 21.40 20.27
CA PRO A 68 8.58 20.42 20.13
C PRO A 68 8.42 19.15 21.00
N VAL A 69 7.19 18.67 21.22
CA VAL A 69 6.94 17.52 22.10
C VAL A 69 6.98 16.21 21.30
N ARG A 70 7.85 15.29 21.69
CA ARG A 70 7.87 13.91 21.16
C ARG A 70 6.58 13.17 21.56
N ASP A 71 5.91 12.58 20.59
CA ASP A 71 4.68 11.82 20.81
C ASP A 71 4.98 10.34 21.10
N LEU A 72 5.24 10.03 22.37
CA LEU A 72 5.47 8.67 22.82
C LEU A 72 4.22 7.77 22.67
N GLY A 73 3.02 8.35 22.63
CA GLY A 73 1.78 7.60 22.46
C GLY A 73 1.69 7.01 21.04
N THR A 74 1.90 7.85 20.03
CA THR A 74 1.96 7.40 18.64
C THR A 74 3.12 6.43 18.42
N GLU A 75 4.32 6.71 18.92
CA GLU A 75 5.47 5.81 18.77
C GLU A 75 5.21 4.41 19.37
N THR A 76 4.72 4.33 20.60
CA THR A 76 4.44 3.03 21.24
C THR A 76 3.30 2.26 20.57
N HIS A 77 2.38 2.95 19.90
CA HIS A 77 1.38 2.32 19.05
C HIS A 77 1.99 1.74 17.76
N PHE A 78 2.90 2.45 17.09
CA PHE A 78 3.68 1.85 15.99
C PHE A 78 4.54 0.67 16.49
N GLU A 79 5.11 0.75 17.69
CA GLU A 79 5.80 -0.38 18.30
C GLU A 79 4.86 -1.59 18.52
N TYR A 80 3.59 -1.38 18.87
CA TYR A 80 2.63 -2.49 19.01
C TYR A 80 2.47 -3.29 17.71
N GLY A 81 2.40 -2.60 16.57
CA GLY A 81 2.31 -3.23 15.25
C GLY A 81 3.49 -4.17 14.99
N SER A 82 4.72 -3.68 15.13
CA SER A 82 5.93 -4.48 14.89
C SER A 82 6.20 -5.56 15.96
N ARG A 83 5.79 -5.34 17.20
CA ARG A 83 6.08 -6.24 18.34
C ARG A 83 5.05 -7.32 18.57
N ALA A 84 3.77 -7.07 18.26
CA ALA A 84 2.68 -7.94 18.66
C ALA A 84 1.66 -8.18 17.55
N GLY A 85 1.18 -7.11 16.92
CA GLY A 85 0.12 -7.17 15.93
C GLY A 85 0.52 -7.95 14.68
N VAL A 86 1.70 -7.68 14.12
CA VAL A 86 2.23 -8.40 12.95
C VAL A 86 2.34 -9.91 13.20
N TRP A 87 2.75 -10.33 14.41
CA TRP A 87 2.87 -11.74 14.74
C TRP A 87 1.52 -12.43 14.94
N ARG A 88 0.50 -11.68 15.37
CA ARG A 88 -0.88 -12.20 15.43
C ARG A 88 -1.40 -12.47 14.02
N LEU A 89 -1.19 -11.54 13.10
CA LEU A 89 -1.56 -11.68 11.70
C LEU A 89 -0.77 -12.80 11.02
N ALA A 90 0.56 -12.86 11.20
CA ALA A 90 1.43 -13.92 10.69
C ALA A 90 0.93 -15.32 11.08
N ARG A 91 0.55 -15.52 12.36
CA ARG A 91 -0.05 -16.79 12.82
C ARG A 91 -1.39 -17.11 12.17
N LEU A 92 -2.17 -16.11 11.77
CA LEU A 92 -3.43 -16.32 11.05
C LEU A 92 -3.17 -16.73 9.61
N PHE A 93 -2.29 -16.04 8.89
CA PHE A 93 -1.94 -16.40 7.52
C PHE A 93 -1.32 -17.79 7.44
N ASP A 94 -0.39 -18.12 8.35
CA ASP A 94 0.21 -19.45 8.44
C ASP A 94 -0.84 -20.53 8.75
N ARG A 95 -1.80 -20.24 9.65
CA ARG A 95 -2.85 -21.20 10.03
C ARG A 95 -3.78 -21.54 8.86
N TYR A 96 -4.10 -20.55 8.02
CA TYR A 96 -5.04 -20.72 6.92
C TYR A 96 -4.34 -20.93 5.55
N ASP A 97 -3.01 -20.98 5.51
CA ASP A 97 -2.18 -21.02 4.29
C ASP A 97 -2.61 -19.96 3.25
N ILE A 98 -2.86 -18.74 3.74
CA ILE A 98 -3.28 -17.62 2.87
C ILE A 98 -2.04 -16.86 2.41
N PRO A 99 -1.72 -16.82 1.10
CA PRO A 99 -0.72 -15.91 0.59
C PRO A 99 -1.25 -14.47 0.67
N ILE A 100 -0.37 -13.55 1.06
CA ILE A 100 -0.66 -12.13 1.14
C ILE A 100 0.39 -11.36 0.35
N THR A 101 0.06 -10.11 0.04
CA THR A 101 1.01 -9.11 -0.41
C THR A 101 1.45 -8.28 0.79
N ILE A 102 2.75 -8.15 1.02
CA ILE A 102 3.28 -7.31 2.09
C ILE A 102 3.72 -5.99 1.48
N SER A 103 2.96 -4.93 1.77
CA SER A 103 3.29 -3.55 1.41
C SER A 103 4.20 -2.97 2.49
N ALA A 104 5.51 -3.13 2.31
CA ALA A 104 6.49 -2.81 3.35
C ALA A 104 7.35 -1.62 2.99
N CYS A 105 7.67 -0.76 3.96
CA CYS A 105 8.73 0.22 3.82
C CYS A 105 10.09 -0.45 4.04
N ALA A 106 11.10 -0.10 3.23
CA ALA A 106 12.39 -0.79 3.27
C ALA A 106 13.10 -0.64 4.64
N VAL A 107 13.07 0.55 5.24
CA VAL A 107 13.63 0.81 6.58
C VAL A 107 12.87 0.07 7.68
N ALA A 108 11.54 -0.09 7.56
CA ALA A 108 10.76 -0.86 8.54
C ALA A 108 11.21 -2.33 8.55
N LEU A 109 11.45 -2.92 7.37
CA LEU A 109 11.98 -4.29 7.26
C LEU A 109 13.39 -4.40 7.84
N GLU A 110 14.28 -3.47 7.54
CA GLU A 110 15.64 -3.45 8.08
C GLU A 110 15.65 -3.46 9.62
N ARG A 111 14.72 -2.71 10.23
CA ARG A 111 14.58 -2.61 11.68
C ARG A 111 13.96 -3.85 12.34
N ASN A 112 13.37 -4.78 11.58
CA ASN A 112 12.79 -6.01 12.12
C ASN A 112 13.26 -7.28 11.37
N PRO A 113 14.52 -7.70 11.56
CA PRO A 113 15.07 -8.90 10.91
C PRO A 113 14.24 -10.18 11.12
N PRO A 114 13.67 -10.47 12.31
CA PRO A 114 12.78 -11.62 12.47
C PRO A 114 11.59 -11.63 11.51
N PHE A 115 11.00 -10.47 11.19
CA PHE A 115 9.89 -10.38 10.24
C PHE A 115 10.35 -10.67 8.81
N VAL A 116 11.53 -10.16 8.42
CA VAL A 116 12.19 -10.48 7.14
C VAL A 116 12.42 -11.99 7.01
N GLU A 117 12.89 -12.65 8.07
CA GLU A 117 13.09 -14.10 8.05
C GLU A 117 11.77 -14.86 7.93
N TRP A 118 10.70 -14.44 8.62
CA TRP A 118 9.37 -15.02 8.42
C TRP A 118 8.92 -14.90 6.95
N MET A 119 9.08 -13.71 6.34
CA MET A 119 8.74 -13.49 4.92
C MET A 119 9.50 -14.44 3.98
N LYS A 120 10.80 -14.66 4.20
CA LYS A 120 11.63 -15.56 3.37
C LYS A 120 11.18 -17.01 3.43
N THR A 121 10.56 -17.44 4.52
CA THR A 121 10.09 -18.83 4.68
C THR A 121 8.67 -19.04 4.12
N ARG A 122 8.06 -18.04 3.50
CA ARG A 122 6.67 -18.07 3.02
C ARG A 122 6.55 -17.57 1.58
N ARG A 123 5.40 -17.84 0.98
CA ARG A 123 5.05 -17.42 -0.40
C ARG A 123 4.27 -16.10 -0.38
N HIS A 124 4.80 -15.10 0.31
CA HIS A 124 4.19 -13.76 0.35
C HIS A 124 4.80 -12.87 -0.73
N ASP A 125 3.97 -12.07 -1.39
CA ASP A 125 4.47 -11.06 -2.33
C ASP A 125 5.06 -9.86 -1.56
N LEU A 126 5.95 -9.11 -2.22
CA LEU A 126 6.50 -7.84 -1.74
C LEU A 126 6.03 -6.72 -2.67
N LEU A 127 5.24 -5.81 -2.09
CA LEU A 127 4.90 -4.53 -2.68
C LEU A 127 5.80 -3.46 -2.04
N GLY A 128 6.63 -2.79 -2.84
CA GLY A 128 7.51 -1.75 -2.31
C GLY A 128 6.71 -0.55 -1.82
N HIS A 129 6.89 -0.17 -0.55
CA HIS A 129 6.10 0.91 0.07
C HIS A 129 6.93 2.16 0.42
N GLY A 130 7.89 2.50 -0.43
CA GLY A 130 8.86 3.57 -0.15
C GLY A 130 10.07 3.13 0.67
N LEU A 131 11.05 4.03 0.81
CA LEU A 131 12.19 3.81 1.70
C LEU A 131 11.74 3.89 3.16
N ARG A 132 11.00 4.96 3.46
CA ARG A 132 10.36 5.25 4.74
C ARG A 132 8.90 5.60 4.51
N TRP A 133 8.10 5.47 5.57
CA TRP A 133 6.70 5.84 5.51
C TRP A 133 6.50 7.35 5.72
N ILE A 134 6.87 8.14 4.71
CA ILE A 134 6.84 9.62 4.73
C ILE A 134 6.02 10.20 3.57
N ASP A 135 5.79 11.51 3.56
CA ASP A 135 5.04 12.21 2.52
C ASP A 135 5.91 12.43 1.26
N TYR A 136 5.44 11.90 0.13
CA TYR A 136 6.08 12.02 -1.18
C TYR A 136 5.53 13.19 -2.00
N THR A 137 4.36 13.73 -1.68
CA THR A 137 3.61 14.65 -2.55
C THR A 137 4.38 15.91 -2.94
N THR A 138 5.18 16.43 -2.01
CA THR A 138 6.02 17.62 -2.20
C THR A 138 7.51 17.30 -2.24
N MET A 139 7.89 16.03 -2.30
CA MET A 139 9.28 15.62 -2.36
C MET A 139 9.92 16.10 -3.66
N GLU A 140 11.14 16.61 -3.56
CA GLU A 140 11.90 16.99 -4.74
C GLU A 140 12.21 15.73 -5.56
N ARG A 141 12.11 15.84 -6.88
CA ARG A 141 12.18 14.70 -7.80
C ARG A 141 13.49 13.90 -7.68
N SER A 142 14.63 14.56 -7.46
CA SER A 142 15.92 13.90 -7.29
C SER A 142 16.02 13.17 -5.94
N GLU A 143 15.44 13.74 -4.88
CA GLU A 143 15.35 13.07 -3.58
C GLU A 143 14.44 11.85 -3.64
N GLU A 144 13.28 11.96 -4.30
CA GLU A 144 12.38 10.82 -4.51
C GLU A 144 13.07 9.71 -5.32
N LYS A 145 13.82 10.08 -6.37
CA LYS A 145 14.64 9.13 -7.14
C LYS A 145 15.65 8.40 -6.26
N ARG A 146 16.35 9.15 -5.41
CA ARG A 146 17.37 8.62 -4.50
C ARG A 146 16.74 7.62 -3.53
N GLN A 147 15.63 7.98 -2.89
CA GLN A 147 14.92 7.09 -1.97
C GLN A 147 14.37 5.85 -2.65
N LEU A 148 13.84 5.97 -3.86
CA LEU A 148 13.36 4.82 -4.62
C LEU A 148 14.48 3.81 -4.89
N HIS A 149 15.64 4.27 -5.38
CA HIS A 149 16.78 3.38 -5.64
C HIS A 149 17.34 2.76 -4.35
N GLU A 150 17.42 3.54 -3.26
CA GLU A 150 17.86 3.05 -1.96
C GLU A 150 16.91 1.99 -1.40
N ALA A 151 15.59 2.22 -1.46
CA ALA A 151 14.59 1.26 -1.04
C ALA A 151 14.72 -0.04 -1.81
N VAL A 152 14.85 0.03 -3.14
CA VAL A 152 15.00 -1.15 -3.99
C VAL A 152 16.28 -1.93 -3.67
N GLY A 153 17.40 -1.26 -3.46
CA GLY A 153 18.65 -1.91 -3.04
C GLY A 153 18.54 -2.57 -1.66
N LEU A 154 17.81 -1.95 -0.74
CA LEU A 154 17.59 -2.49 0.60
C LEU A 154 16.67 -3.71 0.58
N TYR A 155 15.59 -3.72 -0.22
CA TYR A 155 14.78 -4.92 -0.43
C TYR A 155 15.61 -6.08 -0.98
N GLU A 156 16.45 -5.82 -2.00
CA GLU A 156 17.31 -6.83 -2.59
C GLU A 156 18.31 -7.40 -1.58
N THR A 157 18.89 -6.54 -0.74
CA THR A 157 19.79 -6.95 0.35
C THR A 157 19.08 -7.80 1.41
N LEU A 158 17.89 -7.37 1.83
CA LEU A 158 17.17 -8.02 2.93
C LEU A 158 16.49 -9.32 2.50
N LEU A 159 15.89 -9.36 1.32
CA LEU A 159 15.02 -10.45 0.86
C LEU A 159 15.61 -11.27 -0.29
N GLY A 160 16.73 -10.84 -0.89
CA GLY A 160 17.34 -11.50 -2.05
C GLY A 160 16.57 -11.31 -3.35
N ARG A 161 15.58 -10.40 -3.37
CA ARG A 161 14.75 -10.09 -4.54
C ARG A 161 14.30 -8.63 -4.52
N ARG A 162 14.08 -8.08 -5.70
CA ARG A 162 13.50 -6.75 -5.90
C ARG A 162 11.97 -6.81 -5.81
N PRO A 163 11.28 -5.75 -5.35
CA PRO A 163 9.84 -5.65 -5.44
C PRO A 163 9.40 -5.58 -6.91
N LEU A 164 8.29 -6.23 -7.25
CA LEU A 164 7.69 -6.16 -8.59
C LEU A 164 6.56 -5.12 -8.67
N GLY A 165 6.06 -4.69 -7.52
CA GLY A 165 5.06 -3.63 -7.39
C GLY A 165 5.57 -2.45 -6.58
N TRP A 166 4.93 -1.29 -6.75
CA TRP A 166 5.15 -0.11 -5.89
C TRP A 166 3.84 0.56 -5.43
N ASN A 167 3.85 1.11 -4.23
CA ASN A 167 2.76 1.89 -3.64
C ASN A 167 3.33 2.97 -2.69
N CYS A 168 2.81 4.19 -2.70
CA CYS A 168 3.22 5.24 -1.77
C CYS A 168 2.32 5.30 -0.53
N ARG A 169 2.89 5.72 0.61
CA ARG A 169 2.24 5.88 1.93
C ARG A 169 0.74 6.26 1.85
N SER A 170 0.44 7.41 1.25
CA SER A 170 -0.93 7.91 1.11
C SER A 170 -1.18 8.43 -0.29
N LEU A 171 -0.26 9.28 -0.77
CA LEU A 171 -0.38 9.99 -2.01
C LEU A 171 0.98 9.93 -2.72
N PRO A 172 1.04 9.50 -3.98
CA PRO A 172 2.25 9.64 -4.78
C PRO A 172 2.54 11.12 -5.07
N SER A 173 3.77 11.42 -5.42
CA SER A 173 4.13 12.69 -6.03
C SER A 173 3.73 12.69 -7.52
N VAL A 174 3.77 13.86 -8.16
CA VAL A 174 3.60 13.96 -9.62
C VAL A 174 4.74 13.30 -10.41
N ASN A 175 5.86 13.01 -9.76
CA ASN A 175 7.04 12.38 -10.36
C ASN A 175 7.07 10.86 -10.15
N THR A 176 6.31 10.31 -9.21
CA THR A 176 6.39 8.89 -8.83
C THR A 176 6.25 7.97 -10.04
N ARG A 177 5.24 8.20 -10.89
CA ARG A 177 5.04 7.36 -12.09
C ARG A 177 6.20 7.47 -13.09
N ASP A 178 6.69 8.69 -13.35
CA ASP A 178 7.87 8.91 -14.20
C ASP A 178 9.07 8.12 -13.66
N LEU A 179 9.25 8.11 -12.34
CA LEU A 179 10.33 7.42 -11.66
C LEU A 179 10.24 5.90 -11.72
N LEU A 180 9.03 5.34 -11.55
CA LEU A 180 8.81 3.89 -11.65
C LEU A 180 9.12 3.39 -13.07
N VAL A 181 8.68 4.12 -14.08
CA VAL A 181 8.96 3.81 -15.49
C VAL A 181 10.45 3.97 -15.81
N GLU A 182 11.12 5.01 -15.31
CA GLU A 182 12.56 5.20 -15.48
C GLU A 182 13.41 4.11 -14.80
N GLU A 183 12.96 3.59 -13.66
CA GLU A 183 13.67 2.51 -12.97
C GLU A 183 13.51 1.17 -13.72
N GLY A 184 12.33 0.90 -14.27
CA GLY A 184 12.11 -0.13 -15.27
C GLY A 184 12.04 -1.58 -14.76
N SER A 185 12.14 -1.83 -13.45
CA SER A 185 12.03 -3.17 -12.85
C SER A 185 10.65 -3.49 -12.29
N PHE A 186 9.76 -2.50 -12.16
CA PHE A 186 8.39 -2.69 -11.68
C PHE A 186 7.48 -3.26 -12.77
N LEU A 187 6.77 -4.34 -12.45
CA LEU A 187 5.68 -4.87 -13.28
C LEU A 187 4.40 -4.06 -13.12
N TYR A 188 4.13 -3.58 -11.90
CA TYR A 188 2.91 -2.84 -11.61
C TYR A 188 3.09 -1.75 -10.56
N HIS A 189 2.10 -0.87 -10.43
CA HIS A 189 1.95 0.00 -9.27
C HIS A 189 0.50 0.06 -8.81
N SER A 190 0.32 0.39 -7.52
CA SER A 190 -0.98 0.27 -6.84
C SER A 190 -1.42 1.58 -6.17
N ASP A 191 -0.85 2.73 -6.50
CA ASP A 191 -1.37 4.01 -6.01
C ASP A 191 -2.82 4.31 -6.44
N PRO A 192 -3.27 3.97 -7.67
CA PRO A 192 -4.64 4.23 -8.09
C PRO A 192 -5.67 3.38 -7.34
N CYS A 193 -6.85 3.96 -7.11
CA CYS A 193 -8.01 3.35 -6.45
C CYS A 193 -9.27 3.56 -7.30
N ASN A 194 -9.21 3.21 -8.58
CA ASN A 194 -10.14 3.70 -9.61
C ASN A 194 -10.72 2.62 -10.55
N ASP A 195 -10.52 1.34 -10.27
CA ASP A 195 -11.12 0.25 -11.04
C ASP A 195 -11.19 -1.05 -10.21
N ASP A 196 -12.03 -1.99 -10.62
CA ASP A 196 -12.19 -3.33 -10.02
C ASP A 196 -11.43 -4.42 -10.81
N LEU A 197 -10.67 -4.00 -11.83
CA LEU A 197 -9.78 -4.81 -12.65
C LEU A 197 -8.40 -4.14 -12.80
N PRO A 198 -7.31 -4.93 -12.94
CA PRO A 198 -6.05 -4.38 -13.41
C PRO A 198 -6.18 -3.85 -14.84
N TYR A 199 -5.45 -2.79 -15.15
CA TYR A 199 -5.43 -2.18 -16.48
C TYR A 199 -4.04 -1.68 -16.86
N PHE A 200 -3.73 -1.68 -18.14
CA PHE A 200 -2.49 -1.09 -18.65
C PHE A 200 -2.68 0.40 -18.87
N LEU A 201 -1.67 1.17 -18.47
CA LEU A 201 -1.57 2.60 -18.69
C LEU A 201 -0.36 2.87 -19.58
N ASP A 202 -0.56 3.55 -20.71
CA ASP A 202 0.57 4.12 -21.46
C ASP A 202 1.13 5.34 -20.73
N HIS A 203 2.41 5.27 -20.40
CA HIS A 203 3.14 6.37 -19.81
C HIS A 203 4.35 6.71 -20.68
N ARG A 204 4.14 7.65 -21.60
CA ARG A 204 5.15 8.13 -22.57
C ARG A 204 5.72 6.99 -23.43
N GLY A 205 4.85 6.10 -23.91
CA GLY A 205 5.24 4.96 -24.75
C GLY A 205 5.74 3.74 -23.99
N THR A 206 5.69 3.75 -22.65
CA THR A 206 5.90 2.56 -21.82
C THR A 206 4.58 2.14 -21.20
N GLU A 207 4.11 0.93 -21.50
CA GLU A 207 2.95 0.36 -20.81
C GLU A 207 3.35 -0.09 -19.40
N ILE A 208 2.65 0.41 -18.39
CA ILE A 208 2.78 -0.02 -17.00
C ILE A 208 1.44 -0.59 -16.52
N LEU A 209 1.49 -1.72 -15.81
CA LEU A 209 0.28 -2.30 -15.23
C LEU A 209 -0.12 -1.51 -13.97
N VAL A 210 -1.39 -1.14 -13.90
CA VAL A 210 -2.01 -0.69 -12.67
C VAL A 210 -2.75 -1.87 -12.07
N VAL A 211 -2.46 -2.16 -10.80
CA VAL A 211 -3.26 -3.08 -9.98
C VAL A 211 -3.92 -2.23 -8.90
N PRO A 212 -5.21 -1.86 -9.06
CA PRO A 212 -5.86 -0.91 -8.16
C PRO A 212 -5.84 -1.36 -6.69
N TYR A 213 -5.55 -0.41 -5.80
CA TYR A 213 -5.63 -0.58 -4.36
C TYR A 213 -7.01 -0.17 -3.82
N SER A 214 -7.23 -0.32 -2.51
CA SER A 214 -8.43 0.16 -1.84
C SER A 214 -8.11 0.99 -0.61
N LYS A 215 -8.69 2.20 -0.56
CA LYS A 215 -8.78 3.01 0.66
C LYS A 215 -10.15 2.87 1.35
N THR A 216 -11.07 2.12 0.74
CA THR A 216 -12.41 1.84 1.29
C THR A 216 -12.37 0.55 2.12
N LEU A 217 -11.95 -0.57 1.51
CA LEU A 217 -11.77 -1.86 2.19
C LEU A 217 -10.41 -1.87 2.87
N ASN A 218 -10.28 -1.05 3.91
CA ASN A 218 -9.03 -0.77 4.57
C ASN A 218 -9.25 -0.54 6.07
N ASP A 219 -8.57 -1.30 6.93
CA ASP A 219 -8.74 -1.19 8.38
C ASP A 219 -8.29 0.17 8.97
N SER A 220 -7.49 0.97 8.24
CA SER A 220 -7.20 2.36 8.62
C SER A 220 -8.45 3.24 8.77
N ARG A 221 -9.60 2.80 8.25
CA ARG A 221 -10.91 3.40 8.50
C ARG A 221 -11.30 3.38 9.99
N TYR A 222 -10.69 2.54 10.84
CA TYR A 222 -10.86 2.67 12.30
C TYR A 222 -10.26 3.97 12.86
N LEU A 223 -9.28 4.57 12.17
CA LEU A 223 -8.65 5.83 12.56
C LEU A 223 -9.33 7.07 11.92
N VAL A 224 -9.76 6.97 10.66
CA VAL A 224 -10.18 8.13 9.85
C VAL A 224 -11.67 8.41 10.00
N ALA A 225 -12.04 9.55 10.58
CA ALA A 225 -13.45 9.97 10.73
C ALA A 225 -14.18 10.12 9.37
N PRO A 226 -15.46 9.71 9.25
CA PRO A 226 -16.36 9.18 10.29
C PRO A 226 -16.08 7.71 10.68
N GLY A 227 -15.24 7.02 9.93
CA GLY A 227 -14.62 5.74 10.29
C GLY A 227 -15.52 4.54 10.54
N TYR A 228 -14.89 3.41 10.85
CA TYR A 228 -15.55 2.25 11.45
C TYR A 228 -15.69 2.48 12.95
N SER A 229 -16.86 2.15 13.50
CA SER A 229 -17.23 2.46 14.89
C SER A 229 -17.38 1.22 15.77
N LYS A 230 -17.65 0.06 15.17
CA LYS A 230 -17.81 -1.21 15.86
C LYS A 230 -16.70 -2.19 15.44
N PRO A 231 -16.30 -3.12 16.32
CA PRO A 231 -15.28 -4.12 16.00
C PRO A 231 -15.56 -4.99 14.77
N ARG A 232 -16.82 -5.08 14.32
CA ARG A 232 -17.23 -5.90 13.18
C ARG A 232 -17.40 -5.13 11.87
N ASP A 233 -17.41 -3.80 11.91
CA ASP A 233 -17.75 -2.97 10.75
C ASP A 233 -16.85 -3.29 9.55
N PHE A 234 -15.53 -3.40 9.74
CA PHE A 234 -14.59 -3.74 8.67
C PHE A 234 -14.88 -5.12 8.03
N ALA A 235 -15.12 -6.13 8.86
CA ALA A 235 -15.41 -7.47 8.36
C ALA A 235 -16.76 -7.53 7.63
N GLU A 236 -17.76 -6.79 8.10
CA GLU A 236 -19.08 -6.71 7.46
C GLU A 236 -19.03 -5.94 6.13
N ASP A 237 -18.21 -4.89 6.05
CA ASP A 237 -17.95 -4.15 4.81
C ASP A 237 -17.25 -5.03 3.76
N CYS A 238 -16.17 -5.73 4.16
CA CYS A 238 -15.49 -6.68 3.27
C CYS A 238 -16.42 -7.78 2.78
N ARG A 239 -17.25 -8.36 3.65
CA ARG A 239 -18.22 -9.39 3.26
C ARG A 239 -19.25 -8.85 2.28
N SER A 240 -19.76 -7.65 2.51
CA SER A 240 -20.76 -7.03 1.62
C SER A 240 -20.18 -6.77 0.24
N ALA A 241 -18.93 -6.30 0.15
CA ALA A 241 -18.23 -6.12 -1.13
C ALA A 241 -18.00 -7.45 -1.86
N ILE A 242 -17.57 -8.50 -1.14
CA ILE A 242 -17.38 -9.84 -1.70
C ILE A 242 -18.72 -10.39 -2.24
N ASP A 243 -19.78 -10.34 -1.45
CA ASP A 243 -21.10 -10.86 -1.83
C ASP A 243 -21.66 -10.14 -3.06
N TYR A 244 -21.49 -8.81 -3.13
CA TYR A 244 -21.90 -8.00 -4.28
C TYR A 244 -21.13 -8.38 -5.55
N MET A 245 -19.79 -8.39 -5.48
CA MET A 245 -18.93 -8.69 -6.63
C MET A 245 -19.14 -10.12 -7.15
N LEU A 246 -19.38 -11.09 -6.27
CA LEU A 246 -19.73 -12.45 -6.66
C LEU A 246 -21.10 -12.53 -7.34
N GLY A 247 -22.05 -11.69 -6.93
CA GLY A 247 -23.41 -11.65 -7.47
C GLY A 247 -23.48 -11.16 -8.92
N GLU A 248 -22.64 -10.20 -9.31
CA GLU A 248 -22.61 -9.67 -10.67
C GLU A 248 -21.61 -10.37 -11.61
N ALA A 249 -20.71 -11.21 -11.07
CA ALA A 249 -19.62 -11.80 -11.85
C ALA A 249 -20.05 -12.70 -13.04
N ASP A 250 -21.26 -13.28 -13.00
CA ASP A 250 -21.77 -14.05 -14.15
C ASP A 250 -22.17 -13.15 -15.34
N GLU A 251 -22.50 -11.89 -15.06
CA GLU A 251 -22.87 -10.89 -16.09
C GLU A 251 -21.65 -10.08 -16.52
N THR A 252 -20.77 -9.74 -15.58
CA THR A 252 -19.69 -8.77 -15.79
C THR A 252 -18.30 -9.41 -15.90
N GLY A 253 -18.18 -10.71 -15.63
CA GLY A 253 -16.92 -11.45 -15.57
C GLY A 253 -16.26 -11.35 -14.19
N GLY A 254 -15.14 -12.05 -14.01
CA GLY A 254 -14.41 -12.03 -12.75
C GLY A 254 -13.87 -10.65 -12.38
N ARG A 255 -13.77 -10.36 -11.08
CA ARG A 255 -13.25 -9.09 -10.53
C ARG A 255 -12.13 -9.30 -9.54
N MET A 256 -11.47 -8.21 -9.12
CA MET A 256 -10.57 -8.25 -7.98
C MET A 256 -10.99 -7.29 -6.87
N LEU A 257 -10.66 -7.64 -5.63
CA LEU A 257 -10.75 -6.75 -4.48
C LEU A 257 -9.40 -6.70 -3.77
N THR A 258 -8.92 -5.49 -3.53
CA THR A 258 -7.79 -5.28 -2.62
C THR A 258 -8.32 -4.96 -1.22
N ILE A 259 -7.84 -5.70 -0.22
CA ILE A 259 -8.19 -5.49 1.20
C ILE A 259 -6.92 -5.09 1.94
N GLY A 260 -6.86 -3.86 2.41
CA GLY A 260 -5.72 -3.32 3.15
C GLY A 260 -5.86 -3.55 4.65
N ILE A 261 -4.83 -4.11 5.27
CA ILE A 261 -4.72 -4.23 6.73
C ILE A 261 -3.37 -3.68 7.21
N HIS A 262 -3.28 -3.27 8.48
CA HIS A 262 -2.02 -2.83 9.08
C HIS A 262 -1.74 -3.64 10.35
N ALA A 263 -0.47 -3.76 10.71
CA ALA A 263 -0.09 -4.51 11.89
C ALA A 263 -0.57 -3.87 13.20
N ARG A 264 -0.87 -2.56 13.21
CA ARG A 264 -1.12 -1.79 14.43
C ARG A 264 -2.60 -1.60 14.82
N TRP A 265 -3.57 -2.05 14.02
CA TRP A 265 -5.01 -1.94 14.32
C TRP A 265 -5.60 -3.18 15.02
#